data_AF-A0A2A4T0Y0-F1
#
_entry.id   AF-A0A2A4T0Y0-F1
#
_cell.length_a   1.000
_cell.length_b   1.000
_cell.length_c   1.000
_cell.angle_alpha   90.00
_cell.angle_beta   90.00
_cell.angle_gamma   90.00
#
_symmetry.space_group_name_H-M   'P 1'
#
loop_
_entity.id
_entity.type
_entity.pdbx_description
1 polymer ?
#
loop_
_entity_poly.entity_id
_entity_poly.type
_entity_poly.pdbx_seq_one_letter_code
_entity_poly.pdbx_strand_id
1 'polypeptide(L)'
;MKSSLTLQEQINRIKLLSIDKQELNENIIIDKGFMSFPMDEMKIKPFLIKLKNRVGRDKYDSMVSNQQERDDNRYHITILNHIEIRKLEKQIETPQIKTEPKLLGLGVVNEGFEQSYYVIVDFPEVNDYRQWLGLDKKDLHITLGYTNKGIMNVKKDKSTLIN
;
A
#
# COMPACT_ATOMS: atom_id res chain seq x y z
N MET A 1 22.85 -1.09 25.29
CA MET A 1 22.81 0.38 25.12
C MET A 1 21.80 0.73 24.05
N LYS A 2 20.74 1.48 24.37
CA LYS A 2 19.85 2.02 23.34
C LYS A 2 20.57 3.22 22.71
N SER A 3 20.98 3.10 21.45
CA SER A 3 21.56 4.21 20.70
C SER A 3 20.53 5.34 20.62
N SER A 4 20.86 6.51 21.14
CA SER A 4 20.06 7.72 20.98
C SER A 4 20.22 8.25 19.57
N LEU A 5 19.10 8.59 18.92
CA LEU A 5 19.11 9.24 17.60
C LEU A 5 19.93 10.52 17.66
N THR A 6 20.68 10.80 16.61
CA THR A 6 21.38 12.08 16.42
C THR A 6 20.37 13.22 16.30
N LEU A 7 20.82 14.45 16.57
CA LEU A 7 19.97 15.64 16.46
C LEU A 7 19.37 15.81 15.05
N GLN A 8 20.13 15.45 14.01
CA GLN A 8 19.66 15.50 12.62
C GLN A 8 18.57 14.46 12.35
N GLU A 9 18.71 13.24 12.86
CA GLU A 9 17.68 12.20 12.76
C GLU A 9 16.42 12.57 13.55
N GLN A 10 16.57 13.23 14.69
CA GLN A 10 15.45 13.76 15.47
C GLN A 10 14.73 14.88 14.71
N ILE A 11 15.45 15.80 14.07
CA ILE A 11 14.88 16.87 13.23
C ILE A 11 14.16 16.28 12.00
N ASN A 12 14.77 15.30 11.32
CA ASN A 12 14.16 14.64 10.17
C ASN A 12 12.90 13.88 10.57
N ARG A 13 12.91 13.22 11.73
CA ARG A 13 11.75 12.54 12.31
C ARG A 13 10.65 13.51 12.73
N ILE A 14 11.01 14.66 13.31
CA ILE A 14 10.06 15.73 13.63
C ILE A 14 9.45 16.25 12.32
N LYS A 15 10.23 16.53 11.27
CA LYS A 15 9.69 16.93 9.95
C LYS A 15 8.74 15.89 9.37
N LEU A 16 9.05 14.59 9.46
CA LEU A 16 8.16 13.50 9.04
C LEU A 16 6.87 13.40 9.86
N LEU A 17 6.92 13.71 11.16
CA LEU A 17 5.77 13.70 12.07
C LEU A 17 4.97 15.01 12.07
N SER A 18 5.56 16.10 11.59
CA SER A 18 4.95 17.44 11.45
C SER A 18 4.63 17.79 10.00
N ILE A 19 4.56 16.78 9.12
CA ILE A 19 3.72 16.89 7.93
C ILE A 19 2.27 16.88 8.41
N ASP A 20 1.82 18.02 8.94
CA ASP A 20 0.41 18.40 8.86
C ASP A 20 -0.01 18.16 7.42
N LYS A 21 -1.16 17.50 7.20
CA LYS A 21 -1.79 17.25 5.89
C LYS A 21 -1.35 18.28 4.85
N GLN A 22 -0.26 17.99 4.17
CA GLN A 22 0.26 18.84 3.12
C GLN A 22 0.04 17.98 1.90
N GLU A 23 -1.04 18.30 1.18
CA GLU A 23 -1.30 17.80 -0.16
C GLU A 23 -0.14 18.24 -1.06
N LEU A 24 0.99 17.55 -0.96
CA LEU A 24 2.24 17.87 -1.67
C LEU A 24 2.17 17.30 -3.09
N ASN A 25 1.10 17.65 -3.81
CA ASN A 25 0.44 16.97 -4.93
C ASN A 25 -0.69 16.05 -4.43
N GLU A 26 -1.86 16.16 -5.06
CA GLU A 26 -3.13 15.46 -4.73
C GLU A 26 -3.05 13.92 -4.67
N ASN A 27 -1.86 13.35 -4.90
CA ASN A 27 -1.65 11.96 -5.29
C ASN A 27 -0.78 11.15 -4.31
N ILE A 28 -0.21 11.73 -3.24
CA ILE A 28 0.63 11.00 -2.27
C ILE A 28 0.29 11.39 -0.83
N ILE A 29 0.10 10.39 0.02
CA ILE A 29 -0.13 10.56 1.46
C ILE A 29 1.07 9.96 2.23
N ILE A 30 1.65 10.76 3.13
CA ILE A 30 2.64 10.31 4.10
C ILE A 30 2.02 10.41 5.49
N ASP A 31 1.70 9.28 6.11
CA ASP A 31 1.12 9.21 7.44
C ASP A 31 1.60 7.95 8.19
N LYS A 32 1.64 7.99 9.53
CA LYS A 32 1.97 6.84 10.39
C LYS A 32 3.26 6.08 10.01
N GLY A 33 4.21 6.74 9.33
CA GLY A 33 5.43 6.13 8.80
C GLY A 33 5.24 5.32 7.52
N PHE A 34 4.21 5.59 6.72
CA PHE A 34 3.98 5.01 5.40
C PHE A 34 3.98 6.13 4.35
N MET A 35 4.31 5.78 3.11
CA MET A 35 4.05 6.60 1.93
C MET A 35 3.12 5.81 1.01
N SER A 36 1.99 6.40 0.64
CA SER A 36 0.96 5.73 -0.14
C SER A 36 0.39 6.61 -1.23
N PHE A 37 -0.11 5.98 -2.30
CA PHE A 37 -0.90 6.63 -3.34
C PHE A 37 -2.38 6.29 -3.08
N PRO A 38 -3.24 7.27 -2.73
CA PRO A 38 -4.65 7.02 -2.47
C PRO A 38 -5.38 6.64 -3.76
N MET A 39 -6.41 5.81 -3.63
CA MET A 39 -7.23 5.35 -4.75
C MET A 39 -8.69 5.75 -4.55
N ASP A 40 -9.28 6.32 -5.59
CA ASP A 40 -10.71 6.60 -5.66
C ASP A 40 -11.51 5.29 -5.59
N GLU A 41 -12.43 5.19 -4.63
CA GLU A 41 -13.31 4.04 -4.44
C GLU A 41 -14.10 3.71 -5.71
N MET A 42 -14.47 4.69 -6.55
CA MET A 42 -15.15 4.44 -7.82
C MET A 42 -14.31 3.59 -8.78
N LYS A 43 -12.98 3.76 -8.79
CA LYS A 43 -12.05 2.91 -9.58
C LYS A 43 -11.93 1.49 -8.98
N ILE A 44 -12.18 1.35 -7.67
CA ILE A 44 -12.05 0.09 -6.93
C ILE A 44 -13.35 -0.73 -6.95
N LYS A 45 -14.51 -0.08 -7.01
CA LYS A 45 -15.85 -0.69 -6.96
C LYS A 45 -16.05 -1.89 -7.89
N PRO A 46 -15.58 -1.90 -9.16
CA PRO A 46 -15.71 -3.09 -10.00
C PRO A 46 -15.00 -4.32 -9.44
N PHE A 47 -13.88 -4.14 -8.74
CA PHE A 47 -13.12 -5.23 -8.13
C PHE A 47 -13.76 -5.70 -6.82
N LEU A 48 -14.38 -4.81 -6.05
CA LEU A 48 -15.19 -5.17 -4.88
C LEU A 48 -16.39 -6.04 -5.27
N ILE A 49 -17.06 -5.71 -6.38
CA ILE A 49 -18.15 -6.54 -6.92
C ILE A 49 -17.61 -7.93 -7.31
N LYS A 50 -16.46 -8.00 -8.01
CA LYS A 50 -15.81 -9.28 -8.35
C LYS A 50 -15.47 -10.09 -7.10
N LEU A 51 -14.91 -9.44 -6.07
CA LEU A 51 -14.61 -10.08 -4.79
C LEU A 51 -15.88 -10.63 -4.15
N LYS A 52 -16.95 -9.82 -4.05
CA LYS A 52 -18.23 -10.23 -3.46
C LYS A 52 -18.82 -11.45 -4.15
N ASN A 53 -18.82 -11.44 -5.49
CA ASN A 53 -19.29 -12.57 -6.29
C ASN A 53 -18.44 -13.82 -6.08
N ARG A 54 -17.13 -13.65 -5.82
CA ARG A 54 -16.19 -14.76 -5.65
C ARG A 54 -16.32 -15.44 -4.28
N VAL A 55 -16.44 -14.67 -3.21
CA VAL A 55 -16.35 -15.19 -1.83
C VAL A 55 -17.71 -15.33 -1.14
N GLY A 56 -18.78 -14.80 -1.74
CA GLY A 56 -20.09 -14.72 -1.12
C GLY A 56 -20.21 -13.54 -0.15
N ARG A 57 -21.45 -13.16 0.17
CA ARG A 57 -21.75 -11.94 0.92
C ARG A 57 -21.11 -11.90 2.30
N ASP A 58 -21.31 -12.93 3.11
CA ASP A 58 -20.89 -12.93 4.52
C ASP A 58 -19.37 -12.81 4.67
N LYS A 59 -18.65 -13.56 3.82
CA LYS A 59 -17.19 -13.50 3.78
C LYS A 59 -16.70 -12.18 3.22
N TYR A 60 -17.36 -11.64 2.20
CA TYR A 60 -17.03 -10.33 1.65
C TYR A 60 -17.13 -9.23 2.70
N ASP A 61 -18.26 -9.17 3.43
CA ASP A 61 -18.52 -8.12 4.42
C ASP A 61 -17.44 -8.16 5.52
N SER A 62 -17.10 -9.35 6.04
CA SER A 62 -16.02 -9.51 7.02
C SER A 62 -14.64 -9.12 6.46
N MET A 63 -14.29 -9.58 5.25
CA MET A 63 -12.97 -9.33 4.68
C MET A 63 -12.73 -7.86 4.37
N VAL A 64 -13.74 -7.17 3.85
CA VAL A 64 -13.65 -5.72 3.56
C VAL A 64 -13.61 -4.94 4.86
N SER A 65 -14.43 -5.28 5.88
CA SER A 65 -14.37 -4.61 7.20
C SER A 65 -12.96 -4.65 7.78
N ASN A 66 -12.29 -5.82 7.74
CA ASN A 66 -10.93 -5.97 8.23
C ASN A 66 -9.95 -5.02 7.55
N GLN A 67 -10.06 -4.84 6.23
CA GLN A 67 -9.21 -3.93 5.48
C GLN A 67 -9.55 -2.45 5.78
N GLN A 68 -10.83 -2.11 5.83
CA GLN A 68 -11.28 -0.74 6.10
C GLN A 68 -10.89 -0.29 7.51
N GLU A 69 -11.04 -1.14 8.52
CA GLU A 69 -10.60 -0.88 9.90
C GLU A 69 -9.08 -0.67 9.98
N ARG A 70 -8.29 -1.45 9.23
CA ARG A 70 -6.83 -1.31 9.19
C ARG A 70 -6.38 -0.02 8.51
N ASP A 71 -7.03 0.35 7.41
CA ASP A 71 -6.56 1.39 6.47
C ASP A 71 -7.33 2.72 6.59
N ASP A 72 -8.01 2.94 7.72
CA ASP A 72 -8.81 4.15 8.00
C ASP A 72 -9.88 4.42 6.91
N ASN A 73 -10.56 3.38 6.46
CA ASN A 73 -11.55 3.39 5.38
C ASN A 73 -11.03 3.89 4.01
N ARG A 74 -9.75 3.63 3.70
CA ARG A 74 -9.12 4.04 2.44
C ARG A 74 -8.61 2.86 1.64
N TYR A 75 -8.70 2.99 0.32
CA TYR A 75 -7.94 2.16 -0.62
C TYR A 75 -6.69 2.92 -1.06
N HIS A 76 -5.56 2.25 -1.10
CA HIS A 76 -4.30 2.88 -1.47
C HIS A 76 -3.29 1.84 -1.99
N ILE A 77 -2.28 2.34 -2.69
CA ILE A 77 -1.07 1.58 -3.07
C ILE A 77 0.03 1.98 -2.09
N THR A 78 0.61 1.03 -1.37
CA THR A 78 1.73 1.31 -0.46
C THR A 78 3.04 1.46 -1.25
N ILE A 79 3.54 2.69 -1.39
CA ILE A 79 4.81 3.00 -2.03
C ILE A 79 5.98 2.64 -1.10
N LEU A 80 5.94 3.11 0.15
CA LEU A 80 6.91 2.78 1.20
C LEU A 80 6.20 2.38 2.49
N ASN A 81 6.73 1.37 3.19
CA ASN A 81 6.28 1.00 4.53
C ASN A 81 7.18 1.59 5.63
N HIS A 82 6.75 1.47 6.88
CA HIS A 82 7.47 1.99 8.04
C HIS A 82 8.88 1.41 8.25
N ILE A 83 9.16 0.19 7.78
CA ILE A 83 10.49 -0.41 7.85
C ILE A 83 11.39 0.24 6.80
N GLU A 84 10.89 0.38 5.56
CA GLU A 84 11.59 1.01 4.45
C GLU A 84 11.92 2.47 4.80
N ILE A 85 10.93 3.25 5.23
CA ILE A 85 11.11 4.66 5.62
C ILE A 85 12.17 4.82 6.71
N ARG A 86 12.22 3.92 7.70
CA ARG A 86 13.22 3.98 8.78
C ARG A 86 14.63 3.61 8.36
N LYS A 87 14.78 2.82 7.29
CA LYS A 87 16.08 2.35 6.79
C LYS A 87 16.67 3.27 5.74
N LEU A 88 15.87 4.16 5.16
CA LEU A 88 16.35 5.13 4.18
C LEU A 88 17.21 6.17 4.89
N GLU A 89 18.50 6.21 4.53
CA GLU A 89 19.42 7.28 4.90
C GLU A 89 19.20 8.54 4.05
N LYS A 90 18.64 8.36 2.84
CA LYS A 90 18.26 9.45 1.94
C LYS A 90 17.08 10.23 2.50
N GLN A 91 17.11 11.56 2.29
CA GLN A 91 15.93 12.38 2.51
C GLN A 91 14.81 11.92 1.57
N ILE A 92 13.65 11.61 2.15
CA ILE A 92 12.49 11.16 1.39
C ILE A 92 11.81 12.39 0.79
N GLU A 93 11.90 12.50 -0.53
CA GLU A 93 11.18 13.49 -1.32
C GLU A 93 9.92 12.88 -1.91
N THR A 94 8.81 13.62 -1.96
CA THR A 94 7.58 13.13 -2.60
C THR A 94 7.82 12.89 -4.10
N PRO A 95 7.47 11.71 -4.65
CA PRO A 95 7.62 11.47 -6.08
C PRO A 95 6.72 12.37 -6.90
N GLN A 96 7.22 12.86 -8.03
CA GLN A 96 6.42 13.55 -9.04
C GLN A 96 5.76 12.52 -9.96
N ILE A 97 4.62 12.00 -9.51
CA ILE A 97 3.83 11.04 -10.28
C ILE A 97 3.03 11.76 -11.39
N LYS A 98 3.18 11.30 -12.63
CA LYS A 98 2.58 11.89 -13.84
C LYS A 98 1.57 10.97 -14.51
N THR A 99 1.60 9.68 -14.19
CA THR A 99 0.69 8.68 -14.76
C THR A 99 -0.23 8.07 -13.71
N GLU A 100 -1.34 7.51 -14.19
CA GLU A 100 -2.30 6.77 -13.37
C GLU A 100 -1.88 5.29 -13.25
N PRO A 101 -2.09 4.64 -12.09
CA PRO A 101 -1.86 3.22 -11.93
C PRO A 101 -2.77 2.40 -12.86
N LYS A 102 -2.19 1.43 -13.56
CA LYS A 102 -2.94 0.48 -14.37
C LYS A 102 -3.40 -0.70 -13.50
N LEU A 103 -4.72 -0.81 -13.31
CA LEU A 103 -5.35 -1.90 -12.55
C LEU A 103 -5.47 -3.14 -13.43
N LEU A 104 -4.70 -4.19 -13.11
CA LEU A 104 -4.56 -5.37 -13.97
C LEU A 104 -5.64 -6.43 -13.75
N GLY A 105 -6.09 -6.60 -12.50
CA GLY A 105 -7.02 -7.67 -12.17
C GLY A 105 -7.09 -7.97 -10.68
N LEU A 106 -8.03 -8.84 -10.30
CA LEU A 106 -8.16 -9.35 -8.94
C LEU A 106 -7.13 -10.46 -8.73
N GLY A 107 -6.28 -10.31 -7.72
CA GLY A 107 -5.34 -11.33 -7.27
C GLY A 107 -5.75 -11.93 -5.92
N VAL A 108 -5.22 -13.12 -5.63
CA VAL A 108 -5.39 -13.80 -4.34
C VAL A 108 -4.10 -14.48 -3.90
N VAL A 109 -3.81 -14.45 -2.59
CA VAL A 109 -2.91 -15.42 -1.96
C VAL A 109 -3.65 -16.17 -0.87
N ASN A 110 -3.31 -17.44 -0.69
CA ASN A 110 -3.78 -18.28 0.39
C ASN A 110 -2.58 -18.82 1.18
N GLU A 111 -2.63 -18.78 2.50
CA GLU A 111 -1.67 -19.44 3.39
C GLU A 111 -2.43 -20.11 4.54
N GLY A 112 -2.52 -21.44 4.50
CA GLY A 112 -3.37 -22.19 5.42
C GLY A 112 -4.83 -21.78 5.29
N PHE A 113 -5.40 -21.27 6.39
CA PHE A 113 -6.78 -20.75 6.43
C PHE A 113 -6.87 -19.26 6.10
N GLU A 114 -5.74 -18.58 5.93
CA GLU A 114 -5.72 -17.16 5.61
C GLU A 114 -5.84 -16.93 4.11
N GLN A 115 -6.58 -15.88 3.74
CA GLN A 115 -6.73 -15.43 2.37
C GLN A 115 -6.61 -13.92 2.30
N SER A 116 -5.95 -13.41 1.27
CA SER A 116 -5.85 -11.98 0.99
C SER A 116 -6.18 -11.72 -0.47
N TYR A 117 -7.14 -10.83 -0.71
CA TYR A 117 -7.55 -10.39 -2.03
C TYR A 117 -7.14 -8.94 -2.25
N TYR A 118 -6.67 -8.65 -3.45
CA TYR A 118 -6.11 -7.36 -3.81
C TYR A 118 -6.25 -7.11 -5.31
N VAL A 119 -6.20 -5.86 -5.72
CA VAL A 119 -6.04 -5.49 -7.13
C VAL A 119 -4.55 -5.43 -7.43
N ILE A 120 -4.11 -6.16 -8.45
CA ILE A 120 -2.72 -6.08 -8.92
C ILE A 120 -2.56 -4.82 -9.74
N VAL A 121 -1.50 -4.07 -9.48
CA VAL A 121 -1.25 -2.77 -10.08
C VAL A 121 0.06 -2.78 -10.87
N ASP A 122 0.00 -2.28 -12.09
CA ASP A 122 1.18 -1.89 -12.87
C ASP A 122 1.35 -0.38 -12.76
N PHE A 123 2.45 0.04 -12.12
CA PHE A 123 2.76 1.46 -11.89
C PHE A 123 4.27 1.70 -11.95
N PRO A 124 4.84 1.79 -13.17
CA PRO A 124 6.29 1.88 -13.38
C PRO A 124 6.93 3.04 -12.63
N GLU A 125 6.34 4.24 -12.65
CA GLU A 125 6.89 5.43 -12.00
C GLU A 125 7.13 5.24 -10.49
N VAL A 126 6.22 4.53 -9.80
CA VAL A 126 6.38 4.20 -8.38
C VAL A 126 7.55 3.25 -8.16
N ASN A 127 7.71 2.25 -9.02
CA ASN A 127 8.83 1.33 -8.94
C ASN A 127 10.17 2.01 -9.31
N ASP A 128 10.18 2.91 -10.28
CA ASP A 128 11.36 3.69 -10.64
C ASP A 128 11.76 4.63 -9.48
N TYR A 129 10.79 5.25 -8.81
CA TYR A 129 11.04 6.03 -7.59
C TYR A 129 11.61 5.17 -6.45
N ARG A 130 11.09 3.95 -6.24
CA ARG A 130 11.66 3.01 -5.26
C ARG A 130 13.11 2.67 -5.60
N GLN A 131 13.42 2.45 -6.86
CA GLN A 131 14.80 2.18 -7.29
C GLN A 131 15.71 3.40 -7.11
N TRP A 132 15.22 4.61 -7.36
CA TRP A 132 15.97 5.84 -7.07
C TRP A 132 16.31 5.98 -5.59
N LEU A 133 15.42 5.54 -4.69
CA LEU A 133 15.69 5.45 -3.25
C LEU A 133 16.66 4.31 -2.86
N GLY A 134 17.06 3.44 -3.80
CA GLY A 134 17.91 2.28 -3.54
C GLY A 134 17.15 1.06 -3.03
N LEU A 135 15.83 1.00 -3.24
CA LEU A 135 14.98 -0.12 -2.86
C LEU A 135 14.67 -1.00 -4.08
N ASP A 136 14.37 -2.27 -3.82
CA ASP A 136 13.88 -3.18 -4.84
C ASP A 136 12.50 -2.77 -5.36
N LYS A 137 12.23 -3.17 -6.61
CA LYS A 137 10.87 -3.15 -7.16
C LYS A 137 9.94 -3.97 -6.28
N LYS A 138 8.68 -3.56 -6.25
CA LYS A 138 7.65 -4.17 -5.42
C LYS A 138 6.48 -4.63 -6.27
N ASP A 139 5.86 -5.71 -5.83
CA ASP A 139 4.55 -6.14 -6.31
C ASP A 139 3.51 -5.14 -5.80
N LEU A 140 3.23 -4.13 -6.60
CA LEU A 140 2.27 -3.08 -6.27
C LEU A 140 0.85 -3.64 -6.35
N HIS A 141 0.07 -3.36 -5.31
CA HIS A 141 -1.28 -3.85 -5.18
C HIS A 141 -2.11 -2.95 -4.27
N ILE A 142 -3.43 -3.08 -4.38
CA ILE A 142 -4.42 -2.41 -3.52
C ILE A 142 -5.14 -3.51 -2.75
N THR A 143 -5.01 -3.54 -1.42
CA THR A 143 -5.71 -4.55 -0.61
C THR A 143 -7.21 -4.29 -0.65
N LEU A 144 -8.01 -5.31 -0.96
CA LEU A 144 -9.49 -5.22 -0.93
C LEU A 144 -10.08 -5.83 0.34
N GLY A 145 -9.43 -6.89 0.83
CA GLY A 145 -9.90 -7.60 2.01
C GLY A 145 -9.05 -8.82 2.31
N TYR A 146 -9.09 -9.26 3.55
CA TYR A 146 -8.43 -10.47 4.01
C TYR A 146 -9.23 -11.12 5.13
N THR A 147 -8.95 -12.39 5.43
CA THR A 147 -9.57 -13.14 6.53
C THR A 147 -9.09 -12.61 7.88
N ASN A 148 -8.55 -13.43 8.80
CA ASN A 148 -8.17 -12.93 10.12
C ASN A 148 -6.92 -12.04 10.05
N LYS A 149 -5.98 -12.36 9.15
CA LYS A 149 -4.72 -11.63 9.00
C LYS A 149 -4.36 -11.43 7.54
N GLY A 150 -3.88 -10.23 7.21
CA GLY A 150 -3.30 -9.96 5.90
C GLY A 150 -2.01 -10.78 5.69
N ILE A 151 -1.91 -11.45 4.54
CA ILE A 151 -0.73 -12.24 4.20
C ILE A 151 0.36 -11.29 3.67
N MET A 152 1.51 -11.27 4.34
CA MET A 152 2.66 -10.41 4.01
C MET A 152 3.84 -11.25 3.53
N ASN A 153 4.84 -10.61 2.92
CA ASN A 153 6.10 -11.26 2.49
C ASN A 153 5.96 -12.41 1.48
N VAL A 154 4.87 -12.41 0.72
CA VAL A 154 4.59 -13.32 -0.40
C VAL A 154 4.47 -12.54 -1.70
N LYS A 155 4.73 -13.19 -2.83
CA LYS A 155 4.50 -12.61 -4.16
C LYS A 155 3.04 -12.23 -4.35
N LYS A 156 2.81 -11.06 -4.94
CA LYS A 156 1.49 -10.50 -5.30
C LYS A 156 1.52 -9.92 -6.72
N ASP A 157 2.32 -10.55 -7.58
CA ASP A 157 2.47 -10.19 -8.98
C ASP A 157 1.39 -10.82 -9.87
N LYS A 158 1.53 -10.69 -11.19
CA LYS A 158 0.59 -11.24 -12.18
C LYS A 158 0.35 -12.76 -12.06
N SER A 159 1.26 -13.52 -11.43
CA SER A 159 1.07 -14.97 -11.22
C SER A 159 -0.06 -15.29 -10.23
N THR A 160 -0.51 -14.31 -9.44
CA THR A 160 -1.59 -14.47 -8.48
C THR A 160 -2.96 -14.00 -9.00
N LEU A 161 -3.03 -13.58 -10.28
CA LEU A 161 -4.28 -13.21 -10.95
C LEU A 161 -5.27 -14.37 -10.92
N ILE A 162 -6.53 -14.02 -10.65
CA ILE A 162 -7.66 -14.94 -10.74
C ILE A 162 -8.36 -14.69 -12.07
N ASN A 163 -8.60 -15.78 -12.81
CA ASN A 163 -9.40 -15.77 -14.04
C ASN A 163 -10.89 -15.76 -13.74
#